data_AF-A0A1H3FI91-F1
#
_entry.id   AF-A0A1H3FI91-F1
#
_cell.length_a   1.000
_cell.length_b   1.000
_cell.length_c   1.000
_cell.angle_alpha   90.00
_cell.angle_beta   90.00
_cell.angle_gamma   90.00
#
_symmetry.space_group_name_H-M   'P 1'
#
loop_
_entity.id
_entity.type
_entity.pdbx_description
1 polymer ?
#
loop_
_entity_poly.entity_id
_entity_poly.type
_entity_poly.pdbx_seq_one_letter_code
_entity_poly.pdbx_strand_id
1 'polypeptide(L)'
;MADLIGAGSAGLGRFRVDRATGAVHFDPLASESWPEDAVTETRLAVLVRDATGALALAEVAVDVTGPASVPTYVTDGMTATATWDVVGAYYDELTEAREASARVSGSRASGEEGILMEAGGRQSGLLLYVYDDTLYFRCGAGDDSSDSGFVDAPAPTGDFVVEWSASATTGKLALYVDGALVDTSTFTFNKICGGNVGSLGVAAEQVVTNLGGWGNDQGAFEGTASEAIIYLDQITAEVEA
;
A
#
# COMPACT_ATOMS: atom_id res chain seq x y z
N MET A 1 40.91 34.27 18.48
CA MET A 1 39.48 34.13 18.13
C MET A 1 38.87 33.28 19.22
N ALA A 2 38.14 33.89 20.14
CA ALA A 2 37.47 33.15 21.20
C ALA A 2 36.15 32.59 20.64
N ASP A 3 35.89 31.31 20.89
CA ASP A 3 34.61 30.67 20.58
C ASP A 3 33.48 31.45 21.23
N LEU A 4 32.58 31.95 20.39
CA LEU A 4 31.48 32.86 20.71
C LEU A 4 30.16 32.10 20.91
N ILE A 5 30.21 30.91 21.49
CA ILE A 5 29.03 30.10 21.76
C ILE A 5 28.99 29.80 23.27
N GLY A 6 28.54 30.79 24.04
CA GLY A 6 28.17 30.57 25.44
C GLY A 6 26.82 29.84 25.53
N ALA A 7 26.60 29.10 26.62
CA ALA A 7 25.29 28.55 26.94
C ALA A 7 24.23 29.67 26.92
N GLY A 8 23.15 29.47 26.15
CA GLY A 8 22.14 30.50 25.87
C GLY A 8 22.32 31.26 24.55
N SER A 9 23.32 30.93 23.72
CA SER A 9 23.35 31.36 22.32
C SER A 9 22.49 30.42 21.46
N ALA A 10 21.79 30.99 20.47
CA ALA A 10 20.72 30.38 19.66
C ALA A 10 21.15 29.19 18.76
N GLY A 11 22.25 28.51 19.05
CA GLY A 11 22.81 27.42 18.25
C GLY A 11 22.57 26.00 18.79
N LEU A 12 22.04 25.83 20.01
CA LEU A 12 21.81 24.52 20.62
C LEU A 12 20.45 24.50 21.34
N GLY A 13 19.50 23.77 20.77
CA GLY A 13 18.25 23.44 21.43
C GLY A 13 17.81 22.03 21.06
N ARG A 14 17.07 21.38 21.96
CA ARG A 14 16.48 20.06 21.68
C ARG A 14 15.04 20.24 21.22
N PHE A 15 14.65 19.45 20.23
CA PHE A 15 13.26 19.31 19.82
C PHE A 15 12.74 17.95 20.28
N ARG A 16 11.51 17.92 20.78
CA ARG A 16 10.77 16.70 21.04
C ARG A 16 9.39 16.84 20.44
N VAL A 17 8.92 15.77 19.84
CA VAL A 17 7.51 15.67 19.43
C VAL A 17 6.79 14.75 20.39
N ASP A 18 5.69 15.24 20.95
CA ASP A 18 4.74 14.42 21.67
C ASP A 18 3.98 13.55 20.66
N ARG A 19 4.18 12.24 20.73
CA ARG A 19 3.60 11.30 19.75
C ARG A 19 2.09 11.12 19.90
N ALA A 20 1.49 11.44 21.04
CA ALA A 20 0.06 11.29 21.25
C ALA A 20 -0.73 12.48 20.69
N THR A 21 -0.11 13.66 20.67
CA THR A 21 -0.78 14.93 20.34
C THR A 21 -0.20 15.62 19.10
N GLY A 22 0.96 15.20 18.62
CA GLY A 22 1.70 15.88 17.53
C GLY A 22 2.36 17.18 17.95
N ALA A 23 2.30 17.56 19.23
CA ALA A 23 2.88 18.79 19.74
C ALA A 23 4.41 18.79 19.63
N VAL A 24 5.00 19.90 19.18
CA VAL A 24 6.44 20.11 19.19
C VAL A 24 6.82 20.91 20.44
N HIS A 25 7.76 20.40 21.21
CA HIS A 25 8.40 21.07 22.32
C HIS A 25 9.81 21.49 21.89
N PHE A 26 10.17 22.74 22.17
CA PHE A 26 11.51 23.26 21.94
C PHE A 26 12.15 23.64 23.28
N ASP A 27 13.30 23.05 23.57
CA ASP A 27 14.11 23.38 24.74
C ASP A 27 15.39 24.11 24.29
N PRO A 28 15.44 25.45 24.37
CA PRO A 28 16.59 26.25 23.97
C PRO A 28 17.78 26.15 24.93
N LEU A 29 17.62 25.49 26.08
CA LEU A 29 18.67 25.29 27.08
C LEU A 29 19.22 23.85 27.07
N ALA A 30 18.62 22.97 26.25
CA ALA A 30 18.90 21.53 26.22
C ALA A 30 18.88 20.90 27.64
N SER A 31 17.96 21.36 28.48
CA SER A 31 17.77 20.89 29.83
C SER A 31 17.24 19.44 29.87
N GLU A 32 17.26 18.83 31.06
CA GLU A 32 16.69 17.48 31.26
C GLU A 32 15.15 17.51 31.44
N SER A 33 14.56 18.68 31.62
CA SER A 33 13.13 18.89 31.86
C SER A 33 12.48 19.65 30.71
N TRP A 34 11.52 19.03 30.03
CA TRP A 34 10.83 19.67 28.90
C TRP A 34 9.79 20.69 29.37
N PRO A 35 9.67 21.86 28.72
CA PRO A 35 8.59 22.80 29.01
C PRO A 35 7.22 22.18 28.68
N GLU A 36 6.25 22.39 29.58
CA GLU A 36 4.89 21.84 29.46
C GLU A 36 4.08 22.50 28.32
N ASP A 37 4.47 23.70 27.89
CA ASP A 37 3.80 24.44 26.83
C ASP A 37 4.18 23.87 25.45
N ALA A 38 3.21 23.20 24.82
CA ALA A 38 3.26 22.72 23.45
C ALA A 38 3.04 23.88 22.45
N VAL A 39 3.80 23.90 21.36
CA VAL A 39 3.56 24.83 20.24
C VAL A 39 2.96 24.04 19.07
N THR A 40 1.77 24.43 18.61
CA THR A 40 1.02 23.74 17.54
C THR A 40 1.37 24.22 16.13
N GLU A 41 2.12 25.31 15.99
CA GLU A 41 2.68 25.78 14.71
C GLU A 41 4.13 26.20 14.97
N THR A 42 5.10 25.37 14.56
CA THR A 42 6.53 25.68 14.78
C THR A 42 7.09 26.39 13.54
N ARG A 43 6.94 27.72 13.49
CA ARG A 43 7.73 28.54 12.56
C ARG A 43 9.08 28.81 13.20
N LEU A 44 10.11 28.10 12.78
CA LEU A 44 11.47 28.35 13.27
C LEU A 44 12.08 29.50 12.47
N ALA A 45 12.30 30.62 13.14
CA ALA A 45 13.16 31.67 12.63
C ALA A 45 14.62 31.29 12.95
N VAL A 46 15.40 30.99 11.92
CA VAL A 46 16.82 30.66 12.05
C VAL A 46 17.67 31.84 11.54
N LEU A 47 18.84 32.05 12.15
CA LEU A 47 19.85 32.94 11.59
C LEU A 47 20.67 32.17 10.56
N VAL A 48 20.63 32.59 9.30
CA VAL A 48 21.44 32.04 8.20
C VAL A 48 22.50 33.05 7.77
N ARG A 49 23.63 32.58 7.24
CA ARG A 49 24.57 33.45 6.52
C ARG A 49 24.18 33.51 5.05
N ASP A 50 24.05 34.70 4.50
CA ASP A 50 23.83 34.89 3.06
C ASP A 50 25.11 34.63 2.25
N ALA A 51 25.01 34.74 0.92
CA ALA A 51 26.14 34.55 0.00
C ALA A 51 27.30 35.54 0.21
N THR A 52 27.09 36.62 0.96
CA THR A 52 28.09 37.62 1.33
C THR A 52 28.68 37.38 2.72
N GLY A 53 28.15 36.40 3.47
CA GLY A 53 28.54 36.06 4.83
C GLY A 53 27.82 36.87 5.92
N ALA A 54 26.88 37.74 5.57
CA ALA A 54 26.07 38.51 6.52
C ALA A 54 24.97 37.64 7.14
N LEU A 55 24.59 37.93 8.39
CA LEU A 55 23.53 37.20 9.08
C LEU A 55 22.15 37.75 8.68
N ALA A 56 21.24 36.86 8.31
CA ALA A 56 19.85 37.16 7.98
C ALA A 56 18.91 36.22 8.73
N LEU A 57 17.69 36.69 9.04
CA LEU A 57 16.61 35.84 9.53
C LEU A 57 15.98 35.10 8.35
N ALA A 58 15.83 33.79 8.47
CA ALA A 58 15.09 32.96 7.53
C ALA A 58 14.03 32.14 8.29
N GLU A 59 12.84 32.03 7.71
CA GLU A 59 11.84 31.08 8.19
C GLU A 59 12.14 29.70 7.61
N VAL A 60 12.27 28.70 8.47
CA VAL A 60 12.37 27.30 8.06
C VAL A 60 11.09 26.61 8.54
N ALA A 61 10.35 26.05 7.58
CA ALA A 61 9.29 25.10 7.89
C ALA A 61 9.93 23.73 8.15
N VAL A 62 9.68 23.18 9.34
CA VAL A 62 10.02 21.79 9.66
C VAL A 62 8.72 21.01 9.69
N ASP A 63 8.54 20.14 8.71
CA ASP A 63 7.46 19.16 8.74
C ASP A 63 7.92 17.98 9.59
N VAL A 64 7.29 17.77 10.75
CA VAL A 64 7.54 16.58 11.57
C VAL A 64 6.39 15.63 11.34
N THR A 65 6.50 14.82 10.29
CA THR A 65 5.65 13.65 10.14
C THR A 65 6.03 12.66 11.24
N GLY A 66 5.05 12.24 12.05
CA GLY A 66 5.24 11.09 12.93
C GLY A 66 5.65 9.86 12.10
N PRO A 67 6.25 8.81 12.69
CA PRO A 67 6.30 7.54 11.99
C PRO A 67 4.87 7.22 11.60
N ALA A 68 4.62 7.00 10.30
CA ALA A 68 3.33 6.52 9.84
C ALA A 68 2.94 5.37 10.77
N SER A 69 1.77 5.47 11.42
CA SER A 69 1.26 4.33 12.17
C SER A 69 1.29 3.15 11.20
N VAL A 70 2.01 2.09 11.55
CA VAL A 70 2.05 0.89 10.71
C VAL A 70 0.59 0.51 10.47
N PRO A 71 0.12 0.47 9.21
CA PRO A 71 -1.26 0.15 8.94
C PRO A 71 -1.61 -1.19 9.59
N THR A 72 -2.79 -1.27 10.20
CA THR A 72 -3.33 -2.57 10.60
C THR A 72 -3.98 -3.17 9.38
N TYR A 73 -3.47 -4.30 8.94
CA TYR A 73 -3.90 -4.94 7.71
C TYR A 73 -5.09 -5.85 8.00
N VAL A 74 -6.04 -5.96 7.06
CA VAL A 74 -7.28 -6.72 7.30
C VAL A 74 -7.04 -8.23 7.34
N THR A 75 -5.93 -8.71 6.81
CA THR A 75 -5.50 -10.10 6.94
C THR A 75 -4.62 -10.35 8.17
N ASP A 76 -4.41 -9.36 9.05
CA ASP A 76 -3.69 -9.58 10.30
C ASP A 76 -4.44 -10.59 11.18
N GLY A 77 -3.74 -11.66 11.57
CA GLY A 77 -4.31 -12.79 12.32
C GLY A 77 -4.74 -13.97 11.45
N MET A 78 -4.77 -13.82 10.12
CA MET A 78 -4.91 -14.96 9.20
C MET A 78 -3.62 -15.79 9.15
N THR A 79 -3.75 -17.09 8.86
CA THR A 79 -2.60 -18.00 8.70
C THR A 79 -2.20 -18.05 7.24
N ALA A 80 -0.97 -17.61 6.91
CA ALA A 80 -0.44 -17.67 5.56
C ALA A 80 -0.40 -19.13 5.06
N THR A 81 -0.98 -19.36 3.89
CA THR A 81 -0.87 -20.63 3.15
C THR A 81 0.44 -20.67 2.39
N ALA A 82 0.78 -19.57 1.72
CA ALA A 82 2.03 -19.40 0.98
C ALA A 82 2.45 -17.93 0.95
N THR A 83 3.75 -17.73 0.68
CA THR A 83 4.37 -16.42 0.50
C THR A 83 5.26 -16.49 -0.73
N TRP A 84 5.10 -15.52 -1.61
CA TRP A 84 5.79 -15.41 -2.89
C TRP A 84 6.49 -14.06 -2.96
N ASP A 85 7.81 -14.07 -3.07
CA ASP A 85 8.66 -12.87 -3.08
C ASP A 85 9.52 -12.76 -4.35
N VAL A 86 9.24 -13.61 -5.35
CA VAL A 86 9.94 -13.64 -6.64
C VAL A 86 8.95 -13.30 -7.76
N VAL A 87 9.12 -12.12 -8.36
CA VAL A 87 8.35 -11.70 -9.55
C VAL A 87 8.54 -12.71 -10.68
N GLY A 88 7.43 -13.09 -11.32
CA GLY A 88 7.41 -14.09 -12.38
C GLY A 88 7.55 -15.54 -11.93
N ALA A 89 7.68 -15.82 -10.63
CA ALA A 89 7.49 -17.16 -10.14
C ALA A 89 6.01 -17.56 -10.22
N TYR A 90 5.77 -18.83 -10.57
CA TYR A 90 4.43 -19.38 -10.70
C TYR A 90 4.02 -20.09 -9.42
N TYR A 91 2.74 -19.98 -9.09
CA TYR A 91 2.16 -20.56 -7.89
C TYR A 91 0.83 -21.25 -8.17
N ASP A 92 0.51 -22.27 -7.39
CA ASP A 92 -0.68 -23.11 -7.59
C ASP A 92 -1.65 -23.10 -6.40
N GLU A 93 -1.38 -22.34 -5.33
CA GLU A 93 -2.21 -22.34 -4.12
C GLU A 93 -3.65 -21.82 -4.35
N LEU A 94 -3.86 -21.02 -5.39
CA LEU A 94 -5.19 -20.52 -5.76
C LEU A 94 -5.89 -21.38 -6.82
N THR A 95 -5.29 -22.49 -7.26
CA THR A 95 -5.87 -23.38 -8.29
C THR A 95 -7.27 -23.82 -7.87
N GLU A 96 -8.28 -23.46 -8.67
CA GLU A 96 -9.69 -23.80 -8.42
C GLU A 96 -10.25 -23.30 -7.07
N ALA A 97 -9.63 -22.27 -6.48
CA ALA A 97 -10.04 -21.72 -5.20
C ALA A 97 -11.48 -21.18 -5.26
N ARG A 98 -12.20 -21.38 -4.16
CA ARG A 98 -13.55 -20.84 -3.96
C ARG A 98 -13.57 -19.67 -3.00
N GLU A 99 -12.62 -19.62 -2.08
CA GLU A 99 -12.52 -18.60 -1.05
C GLU A 99 -11.04 -18.37 -0.76
N ALA A 100 -10.62 -17.11 -0.73
CA ALA A 100 -9.28 -16.74 -0.33
C ALA A 100 -9.22 -15.26 0.00
N SER A 101 -8.14 -14.89 0.69
CA SER A 101 -7.66 -13.53 0.75
C SER A 101 -6.18 -13.50 0.33
N ALA A 102 -5.68 -12.37 -0.11
CA ALA A 102 -4.25 -12.17 -0.27
C ALA A 102 -3.83 -10.75 0.10
N ARG A 103 -2.56 -10.61 0.43
CA ARG A 103 -1.87 -9.34 0.67
C ARG A 103 -0.73 -9.22 -0.33
N VAL A 104 -0.71 -8.15 -1.11
CA VAL A 104 0.34 -7.86 -2.09
C VAL A 104 1.01 -6.54 -1.72
N SER A 105 2.33 -6.55 -1.54
CA SER A 105 3.12 -5.35 -1.26
C SER A 105 3.95 -4.96 -2.47
N GLY A 106 4.21 -3.66 -2.61
CA GLY A 106 5.01 -3.14 -3.70
C GLY A 106 5.25 -1.64 -3.60
N SER A 107 5.82 -1.10 -4.66
CA SER A 107 5.99 0.34 -4.83
C SER A 107 5.76 0.75 -6.28
N ARG A 108 5.17 1.92 -6.51
CA ARG A 108 5.09 2.49 -7.86
C ARG A 108 5.09 4.01 -7.93
N ALA A 109 5.51 4.55 -9.06
CA ALA A 109 5.26 5.93 -9.47
C ALA A 109 3.88 6.07 -10.15
N SER A 110 3.38 7.31 -10.28
CA SER A 110 2.18 7.58 -11.07
C SER A 110 2.44 7.30 -12.56
N GLY A 111 1.44 6.74 -13.23
CA GLY A 111 1.51 6.31 -14.62
C GLY A 111 2.19 4.95 -14.84
N GLU A 112 2.76 4.32 -13.80
CA GLU A 112 3.23 2.93 -13.89
C GLU A 112 2.05 1.97 -13.81
N GLU A 113 2.04 0.98 -14.71
CA GLU A 113 0.93 0.04 -14.90
C GLU A 113 1.38 -1.43 -14.81
N GLY A 114 0.41 -2.33 -14.86
CA GLY A 114 0.60 -3.77 -15.04
C GLY A 114 0.00 -4.62 -13.92
N ILE A 115 0.31 -5.90 -13.96
CA ILE A 115 -0.29 -6.95 -13.14
C ILE A 115 0.47 -7.06 -11.83
N LEU A 116 -0.21 -6.83 -10.71
CA LEU A 116 0.35 -7.08 -9.39
C LEU A 116 0.28 -8.58 -9.07
N MET A 117 -0.86 -9.22 -9.32
CA MET A 117 -1.09 -10.62 -9.00
C MET A 117 -2.19 -11.18 -9.90
N GLU A 118 -2.03 -12.41 -10.38
CA GLU A 118 -3.05 -13.09 -11.17
C GLU A 118 -3.11 -14.58 -10.86
N ALA A 119 -4.28 -15.20 -11.03
CA ALA A 119 -4.42 -16.66 -11.01
C ALA A 119 -5.56 -17.12 -11.92
N GLY A 120 -5.41 -18.28 -12.56
CA GLY A 120 -6.42 -18.84 -13.44
C GLY A 120 -6.32 -18.30 -14.88
N GLY A 121 -7.44 -17.88 -15.47
CA GLY A 121 -7.42 -17.35 -16.84
C GLY A 121 -8.80 -17.16 -17.44
N ARG A 122 -8.91 -17.35 -18.76
CA ARG A 122 -10.09 -16.91 -19.55
C ARG A 122 -11.42 -17.52 -19.15
N GLN A 123 -11.47 -18.72 -18.57
CA GLN A 123 -12.75 -19.31 -18.14
C GLN A 123 -13.13 -18.88 -16.73
N SER A 124 -12.15 -18.87 -15.84
CA SER A 124 -12.28 -18.46 -14.45
C SER A 124 -10.93 -17.94 -14.01
N GLY A 125 -10.89 -16.78 -13.39
CA GLY A 125 -9.63 -16.21 -12.96
C GLY A 125 -9.79 -15.00 -12.09
N LEU A 126 -8.68 -14.63 -11.49
CA LEU A 126 -8.50 -13.52 -10.60
C LEU A 126 -7.39 -12.64 -11.16
N LEU A 127 -7.57 -11.32 -11.07
CA LEU A 127 -6.57 -10.37 -11.52
C LEU A 127 -6.60 -9.12 -10.65
N LEU A 128 -5.43 -8.79 -10.09
CA LEU A 128 -5.12 -7.54 -9.41
C LEU A 128 -4.12 -6.79 -10.27
N TYR A 129 -4.48 -5.59 -10.74
CA TYR A 129 -3.64 -4.84 -11.68
C TYR A 129 -3.86 -3.33 -11.59
N VAL A 130 -2.91 -2.55 -12.11
CA VAL A 130 -3.02 -1.10 -12.27
C VAL A 130 -3.08 -0.76 -13.75
N TYR A 131 -4.01 0.10 -14.15
CA TYR A 131 -4.14 0.62 -15.51
C TYR A 131 -4.73 2.05 -15.47
N ASP A 132 -4.13 3.00 -16.17
CA ASP A 132 -4.52 4.42 -16.19
C ASP A 132 -4.70 4.99 -14.76
N ASP A 133 -3.68 4.78 -13.92
CA ASP A 133 -3.64 5.16 -12.49
C ASP A 133 -4.82 4.65 -11.63
N THR A 134 -5.50 3.61 -12.09
CA THR A 134 -6.60 2.94 -11.39
C THR A 134 -6.22 1.50 -11.04
N LEU A 135 -6.45 1.11 -9.79
CA LEU A 135 -6.21 -0.22 -9.25
C LEU A 135 -7.50 -1.00 -9.44
N TYR A 136 -7.38 -2.18 -10.01
CA TYR A 136 -8.50 -3.05 -10.34
C TYR A 136 -8.32 -4.39 -9.68
N PHE A 137 -9.40 -4.91 -9.13
CA PHE A 137 -9.49 -6.29 -8.69
C PHE A 137 -10.74 -6.94 -9.28
N ARG A 138 -10.55 -8.05 -9.98
CA ARG A 138 -11.64 -8.90 -10.48
C ARG A 138 -11.42 -10.35 -10.11
N CYS A 139 -12.50 -11.08 -9.91
CA CYS A 139 -12.49 -12.54 -9.78
C CYS A 139 -13.77 -13.18 -10.34
N GLY A 140 -13.77 -14.51 -10.47
CA GLY A 140 -14.89 -15.26 -11.03
C GLY A 140 -14.70 -15.58 -12.50
N ALA A 141 -15.74 -15.41 -13.32
CA ALA A 141 -15.66 -15.71 -14.75
C ALA A 141 -14.64 -14.84 -15.50
N GLY A 142 -13.79 -15.46 -16.32
CA GLY A 142 -12.64 -14.80 -16.93
C GLY A 142 -12.89 -14.12 -18.28
N ASP A 143 -14.00 -14.40 -18.96
CA ASP A 143 -14.28 -14.02 -20.35
C ASP A 143 -15.19 -12.80 -20.49
N ASP A 144 -15.22 -11.94 -19.46
CA ASP A 144 -16.05 -10.74 -19.40
C ASP A 144 -17.57 -11.01 -19.40
N SER A 145 -17.98 -11.91 -18.51
CA SER A 145 -19.39 -12.24 -18.29
C SER A 145 -19.98 -11.53 -17.06
N SER A 146 -21.31 -11.51 -16.98
CA SER A 146 -22.06 -10.99 -15.83
C SER A 146 -21.81 -11.75 -14.52
N ASP A 147 -21.04 -12.84 -14.55
CA ASP A 147 -20.78 -13.69 -13.39
C ASP A 147 -19.48 -13.35 -12.66
N SER A 148 -18.72 -12.34 -13.11
CA SER A 148 -17.51 -11.86 -12.44
C SER A 148 -17.78 -10.70 -11.50
N GLY A 149 -17.01 -10.61 -10.42
CA GLY A 149 -16.99 -9.44 -9.55
C GLY A 149 -15.88 -8.51 -9.98
N PHE A 150 -16.08 -7.21 -9.79
CA PHE A 150 -15.14 -6.18 -10.19
C PHE A 150 -15.22 -4.99 -9.23
N VAL A 151 -14.07 -4.53 -8.77
CA VAL A 151 -13.90 -3.29 -8.00
C VAL A 151 -12.72 -2.50 -8.56
N ASP A 152 -12.83 -1.19 -8.48
CA ASP A 152 -11.78 -0.25 -8.88
C ASP A 152 -11.58 0.85 -7.85
N ALA A 153 -10.37 1.41 -7.84
CA ALA A 153 -9.91 2.39 -6.87
C ALA A 153 -8.81 3.26 -7.47
N PRO A 154 -8.61 4.50 -7.00
CA PRO A 154 -7.37 5.23 -7.30
C PRO A 154 -6.16 4.40 -6.87
N ALA A 155 -5.22 4.17 -7.78
CA ALA A 155 -4.11 3.28 -7.49
C ALA A 155 -3.07 4.00 -6.58
N PRO A 156 -2.54 3.37 -5.52
CA PRO A 156 -1.63 4.00 -4.55
C PRO A 156 -0.21 4.24 -5.08
N THR A 157 0.35 5.45 -4.89
CA THR A 157 1.75 5.77 -5.28
C THR A 157 2.71 5.68 -4.09
N GLY A 158 3.99 5.44 -4.36
CA GLY A 158 4.99 5.17 -3.32
C GLY A 158 4.93 3.70 -2.89
N ASP A 159 5.36 3.41 -1.67
CA ASP A 159 5.22 2.08 -1.07
C ASP A 159 3.76 1.85 -0.67
N PHE A 160 3.23 0.66 -0.95
CA PHE A 160 1.84 0.33 -0.66
C PHE A 160 1.66 -1.14 -0.29
N VAL A 161 0.53 -1.42 0.38
CA VAL A 161 -0.01 -2.76 0.53
C VAL A 161 -1.44 -2.78 0.02
N VAL A 162 -1.73 -3.72 -0.87
CA VAL A 162 -3.07 -4.01 -1.35
C VAL A 162 -3.50 -5.35 -0.77
N GLU A 163 -4.71 -5.40 -0.20
CA GLU A 163 -5.30 -6.65 0.24
C GLU A 163 -6.61 -6.88 -0.51
N TRP A 164 -6.91 -8.14 -0.82
CA TRP A 164 -8.21 -8.51 -1.37
C TRP A 164 -8.76 -9.74 -0.67
N SER A 165 -10.08 -9.89 -0.72
CA SER A 165 -10.79 -11.04 -0.17
C SER A 165 -11.97 -11.36 -1.08
N ALA A 166 -12.21 -12.65 -1.33
CA ALA A 166 -13.33 -13.07 -2.17
C ALA A 166 -13.87 -14.45 -1.76
N SER A 167 -15.18 -14.64 -1.87
CA SER A 167 -15.86 -15.92 -1.65
C SER A 167 -16.93 -16.16 -2.70
N ALA A 168 -16.82 -17.30 -3.39
CA ALA A 168 -17.86 -17.82 -4.26
C ALA A 168 -19.04 -18.45 -3.50
N THR A 169 -18.91 -18.64 -2.18
CA THR A 169 -20.02 -19.10 -1.32
C THR A 169 -20.96 -17.94 -1.02
N THR A 170 -20.43 -16.77 -0.68
CA THR A 170 -21.22 -15.56 -0.45
C THR A 170 -21.48 -14.76 -1.73
N GLY A 171 -20.69 -14.99 -2.77
CA GLY A 171 -20.75 -14.25 -4.03
C GLY A 171 -20.27 -12.81 -3.87
N LYS A 172 -19.29 -12.58 -3.01
CA LYS A 172 -18.77 -11.25 -2.65
C LYS A 172 -17.27 -11.16 -2.75
N LEU A 173 -16.79 -9.97 -3.08
CA LEU A 173 -15.38 -9.61 -3.02
C LEU A 173 -15.19 -8.22 -2.40
N ALA A 174 -14.00 -7.97 -1.86
CA ALA A 174 -13.60 -6.72 -1.24
C ALA A 174 -12.14 -6.40 -1.58
N LEU A 175 -11.84 -5.10 -1.75
CA LEU A 175 -10.50 -4.57 -2.00
C LEU A 175 -10.13 -3.54 -0.94
N TYR A 176 -8.89 -3.63 -0.46
CA TYR A 176 -8.35 -2.77 0.58
C TYR A 176 -7.00 -2.21 0.14
N VAL A 177 -6.69 -0.99 0.55
CA VAL A 177 -5.38 -0.35 0.35
C VAL A 177 -4.92 0.18 1.69
N ASP A 178 -3.71 -0.23 2.11
CA ASP A 178 -3.11 0.09 3.39
C ASP A 178 -4.06 -0.16 4.58
N GLY A 179 -4.76 -1.31 4.54
CA GLY A 179 -5.71 -1.75 5.57
C GLY A 179 -7.08 -1.07 5.53
N ALA A 180 -7.29 -0.06 4.68
CA ALA A 180 -8.59 0.59 4.54
C ALA A 180 -9.42 -0.07 3.43
N LEU A 181 -10.68 -0.39 3.71
CA LEU A 181 -11.63 -0.86 2.69
C LEU A 181 -11.85 0.25 1.66
N VAL A 182 -11.63 -0.07 0.39
CA VAL A 182 -11.88 0.86 -0.71
C VAL A 182 -13.23 0.60 -1.35
N ASP A 183 -13.52 -0.66 -1.71
CA ASP A 183 -14.81 -1.03 -2.30
C ASP A 183 -15.12 -2.53 -2.18
N THR A 184 -16.37 -2.89 -2.46
CA THR A 184 -16.88 -4.28 -2.52
C THR A 184 -17.69 -4.50 -3.79
N SER A 185 -17.78 -5.74 -4.24
CA SER A 185 -18.62 -6.12 -5.38
C SER A 185 -19.19 -7.52 -5.20
N THR A 186 -20.17 -7.86 -6.04
CA THR A 186 -20.85 -9.16 -6.00
C THR A 186 -20.66 -9.92 -7.30
N PHE A 187 -20.69 -11.24 -7.23
CA PHE A 187 -20.56 -12.12 -8.38
C PHE A 187 -21.27 -13.46 -8.14
N THR A 188 -21.53 -14.20 -9.22
CA THR A 188 -22.35 -15.43 -9.20
C THR A 188 -21.60 -16.67 -9.64
N PHE A 189 -20.35 -16.52 -10.11
CA PHE A 189 -19.50 -17.66 -10.47
C PHE A 189 -19.19 -18.53 -9.24
N ASN A 190 -19.06 -19.84 -9.43
CA ASN A 190 -18.93 -20.79 -8.32
C ASN A 190 -17.48 -20.97 -7.79
N LYS A 191 -16.54 -20.16 -8.29
CA LYS A 191 -15.12 -20.12 -7.95
C LYS A 191 -14.60 -18.68 -8.03
N ILE A 192 -13.49 -18.38 -7.38
CA ILE A 192 -12.81 -17.08 -7.51
C ILE A 192 -11.76 -17.09 -8.62
N CYS A 193 -11.16 -18.25 -8.91
CA CYS A 193 -10.24 -18.44 -10.04
C CYS A 193 -10.26 -19.88 -10.56
N GLY A 194 -9.68 -20.10 -11.74
CA GLY A 194 -9.66 -21.37 -12.44
C GLY A 194 -8.43 -22.22 -12.12
N GLY A 195 -8.20 -23.25 -12.94
CA GLY A 195 -7.17 -24.26 -12.70
C GLY A 195 -5.76 -23.96 -13.22
N ASN A 196 -5.53 -22.81 -13.87
CA ASN A 196 -4.17 -22.43 -14.27
C ASN A 196 -3.43 -21.84 -13.07
N VAL A 197 -2.10 -21.97 -13.10
CA VAL A 197 -1.21 -21.33 -12.12
C VAL A 197 -1.35 -19.82 -12.16
N GLY A 198 -1.04 -19.18 -11.03
CA GLY A 198 -0.92 -17.74 -10.92
C GLY A 198 0.53 -17.27 -10.90
N SER A 199 0.71 -15.96 -10.87
CA SER A 199 2.02 -15.31 -10.72
C SER A 199 1.96 -13.95 -10.03
N LEU A 200 3.13 -13.48 -9.60
CA LEU A 200 3.37 -12.17 -9.00
C LEU A 200 4.03 -11.25 -10.03
N GLY A 201 3.48 -10.07 -10.25
CA GLY A 201 4.10 -9.01 -11.06
C GLY A 201 4.05 -9.18 -12.58
N VAL A 202 3.54 -10.30 -13.11
CA VAL A 202 3.45 -10.61 -14.55
C VAL A 202 2.24 -11.51 -14.83
N ALA A 203 1.98 -11.84 -16.09
CA ALA A 203 1.08 -12.93 -16.46
C ALA A 203 1.84 -14.28 -16.53
N ALA A 204 1.29 -15.36 -15.94
CA ALA A 204 1.89 -16.70 -16.02
C ALA A 204 1.59 -17.41 -17.34
N GLU A 205 0.31 -17.48 -17.70
CA GLU A 205 -0.14 -18.16 -18.92
C GLU A 205 -1.25 -17.37 -19.62
N GLN A 206 -2.43 -17.31 -19.04
CA GLN A 206 -3.58 -16.59 -19.57
C GLN A 206 -4.16 -15.74 -18.45
N VAL A 207 -4.40 -14.47 -18.74
CA VAL A 207 -5.13 -13.60 -17.81
C VAL A 207 -6.59 -13.51 -18.22
N VAL A 208 -7.43 -13.22 -17.24
CA VAL A 208 -8.82 -12.78 -17.45
C VAL A 208 -8.87 -11.53 -18.33
N THR A 209 -10.01 -11.29 -18.96
CA THR A 209 -10.25 -10.02 -19.67
C THR A 209 -9.95 -8.84 -18.74
N ASN A 210 -9.25 -7.84 -19.26
CA ASN A 210 -8.79 -6.69 -18.49
C ASN A 210 -8.75 -5.45 -19.37
N LEU A 211 -8.80 -4.28 -18.73
CA LEU A 211 -8.84 -2.99 -19.44
C LEU A 211 -7.51 -2.66 -20.14
N GLY A 212 -6.38 -3.21 -19.66
CA GLY A 212 -5.08 -3.09 -20.32
C GLY A 212 -4.95 -3.89 -21.62
N GLY A 213 -5.91 -4.77 -21.92
CA GLY A 213 -5.89 -5.63 -23.11
C GLY A 213 -4.77 -6.67 -23.09
N TRP A 214 -4.18 -6.96 -21.92
CA TRP A 214 -3.09 -7.92 -21.78
C TRP A 214 -3.59 -9.35 -21.93
N GLY A 215 -2.79 -10.16 -22.62
CA GLY A 215 -2.95 -11.60 -22.71
C GLY A 215 -1.75 -12.33 -22.12
N ASN A 216 -1.31 -13.38 -22.81
CA ASN A 216 -0.21 -14.22 -22.39
C ASN A 216 1.12 -13.45 -22.43
N ASP A 217 1.96 -13.62 -21.40
CA ASP A 217 3.28 -13.00 -21.29
C ASP A 217 3.28 -11.46 -21.42
N GLN A 218 2.15 -10.82 -21.12
CA GLN A 218 1.94 -9.38 -21.18
C GLN A 218 1.57 -8.81 -19.82
N GLY A 219 1.57 -7.48 -19.70
CA GLY A 219 1.14 -6.79 -18.48
C GLY A 219 2.13 -6.94 -17.32
N ALA A 220 3.42 -7.11 -17.60
CA ALA A 220 4.45 -7.04 -16.55
C ALA A 220 4.33 -5.70 -15.81
N PHE A 221 4.34 -5.75 -14.48
CA PHE A 221 4.26 -4.56 -13.66
C PHE A 221 5.50 -3.69 -13.84
N GLU A 222 5.28 -2.42 -14.15
CA GLU A 222 6.35 -1.44 -14.41
C GLU A 222 6.99 -0.94 -13.12
N GLY A 223 6.23 -0.96 -12.01
CA GLY A 223 6.73 -0.71 -10.67
C GLY A 223 7.43 -1.94 -10.06
N THR A 224 7.47 -1.99 -8.73
CA THR A 224 8.00 -3.14 -7.99
C THR A 224 6.86 -3.86 -7.28
N ALA A 225 6.64 -5.14 -7.61
CA ALA A 225 5.89 -6.06 -6.76
C ALA A 225 6.90 -6.82 -5.89
N SER A 226 6.75 -6.75 -4.57
CA SER A 226 7.75 -7.26 -3.63
C SER A 226 7.34 -8.59 -3.02
N GLU A 227 6.07 -8.75 -2.64
CA GLU A 227 5.59 -9.94 -1.95
C GLU A 227 4.10 -10.13 -2.20
N ALA A 228 3.66 -11.38 -2.35
CA ALA A 228 2.27 -11.79 -2.23
C ALA A 228 2.15 -12.88 -1.15
N ILE A 229 1.28 -12.65 -0.17
CA ILE A 229 0.92 -13.63 0.86
C ILE A 229 -0.51 -14.10 0.58
N ILE A 230 -0.69 -15.41 0.44
CA ILE A 230 -1.99 -16.04 0.15
C ILE A 230 -2.54 -16.67 1.43
N TYR A 231 -3.83 -16.43 1.69
CA TYR A 231 -4.61 -16.98 2.80
C TYR A 231 -5.77 -17.78 2.21
N LEU A 232 -5.53 -19.03 1.83
CA LEU A 232 -6.55 -19.90 1.25
C LEU A 232 -7.61 -20.26 2.30
N ASP A 233 -8.87 -20.37 1.87
CA ASP A 233 -10.03 -20.69 2.70
C ASP A 233 -10.25 -19.73 3.89
N GLN A 234 -9.73 -18.51 3.78
CA GLN A 234 -9.86 -17.45 4.78
C GLN A 234 -10.35 -16.17 4.11
N ILE A 235 -11.39 -15.56 4.68
CA ILE A 235 -12.02 -14.35 4.14
C ILE A 235 -12.16 -13.27 5.22
N THR A 236 -12.28 -12.03 4.77
CA THR A 236 -12.50 -10.86 5.63
C THR A 236 -13.98 -10.71 5.99
N ALA A 237 -14.27 -9.98 7.08
CA ALA A 237 -15.63 -9.77 7.57
C ALA A 237 -16.59 -9.17 6.53
N GLU A 238 -16.11 -8.29 5.64
CA GLU A 238 -16.93 -7.68 4.59
C GLU A 238 -17.40 -8.68 3.52
N VAL A 239 -16.68 -9.80 3.38
CA VAL A 239 -17.03 -10.88 2.45
C VAL A 239 -17.89 -11.95 3.14
N GLU A 240 -17.83 -12.06 4.47
CA GLU A 240 -18.68 -12.95 5.28
C GLU A 240 -20.13 -12.46 5.42
N ALA A 241 -20.31 -11.14 5.51
CA ALA A 241 -21.62 -10.47 5.63
C ALA A 241 -22.47 -10.64 4.37
#